data_AF-T1HTZ7-F1
#
_entry.id   AF-T1HTZ7-F1
#
_cell.length_a   1.000
_cell.length_b   1.000
_cell.length_c   1.000
_cell.angle_alpha   90.00
_cell.angle_beta   90.00
_cell.angle_gamma   90.00
#
_symmetry.space_group_name_H-M   'P 1'
#
loop_
_entity.id
_entity.type
_entity.pdbx_description
1 polymer ?
#
loop_
_entity_poly.entity_id
_entity_poly.type
_entity_poly.pdbx_seq_one_letter_code
_entity_poly.pdbx_strand_id
1 'polypeptide(L)'
;MIAPNRSGNDIFDRDIQRETHFDVHELQTFVRINLPKLVSEQRTAYDTIITVISNKSCGIYFLDAPGGTGKTFLISLILATIRS
;
A
#
# COMPACT_ATOMS: atom_id res chain seq x y z
N MET A 1 -3.66 20.58 -40.54
CA MET A 1 -3.73 19.59 -39.44
C MET A 1 -3.61 20.35 -38.13
N ILE A 2 -4.60 20.26 -37.25
CA ILE A 2 -4.57 20.91 -35.94
C ILE A 2 -3.76 20.02 -34.99
N ALA A 3 -2.78 20.60 -34.29
CA ALA A 3 -2.03 19.88 -33.27
C ALA A 3 -2.99 19.42 -32.16
N PRO A 4 -2.90 18.17 -31.67
CA PRO A 4 -3.78 17.69 -30.61
C PRO A 4 -3.55 18.55 -29.37
N ASN A 5 -4.61 19.20 -28.88
CA ASN A 5 -4.56 20.00 -27.66
C ASN A 5 -4.40 19.05 -26.47
N ARG A 6 -3.18 18.95 -25.92
CA ARG A 6 -2.88 18.20 -24.70
C ARG A 6 -2.93 19.19 -23.53
N SER A 7 -4.12 19.38 -22.97
CA SER A 7 -4.25 20.05 -21.67
C SER A 7 -3.43 19.26 -20.65
N GLY A 8 -2.40 19.87 -20.06
CA GLY A 8 -1.52 19.19 -19.10
C GLY A 8 -2.29 18.60 -17.91
N ASN A 9 -3.42 19.21 -17.54
CA ASN A 9 -4.29 18.73 -16.47
C ASN A 9 -4.92 17.37 -16.77
N ASP A 10 -5.24 17.06 -18.04
CA ASP A 10 -5.84 15.76 -18.43
C ASP A 10 -4.85 14.59 -18.32
N ILE A 11 -3.54 14.87 -18.38
CA ILE A 11 -2.48 13.86 -18.26
C ILE A 11 -2.29 13.49 -16.79
N PHE A 12 -2.17 14.49 -15.91
CA PHE A 12 -2.01 14.27 -14.46
C PHE A 12 -3.20 13.51 -13.87
N ASP A 13 -4.42 13.87 -14.25
CA ASP A 13 -5.62 13.22 -13.74
C ASP A 13 -5.68 11.74 -14.17
N ARG A 14 -5.24 11.43 -15.39
CA ARG A 14 -5.17 10.06 -15.91
C ARG A 14 -4.13 9.20 -15.19
N ASP A 15 -2.96 9.77 -14.89
CA ASP A 15 -1.89 9.01 -14.22
C ASP A 15 -2.25 8.76 -12.75
N ILE A 16 -2.84 9.75 -12.06
CA ILE A 16 -3.39 9.57 -10.72
C ILE A 16 -4.50 8.51 -10.73
N GLN A 17 -5.43 8.57 -11.68
CA GLN A 17 -6.49 7.57 -11.80
C GLN A 17 -5.92 6.17 -12.02
N ARG A 18 -4.91 6.01 -12.88
CA ARG A 18 -4.25 4.70 -13.07
C ARG A 18 -3.53 4.21 -11.81
N GLU A 19 -2.90 5.11 -11.05
CA GLU A 19 -2.20 4.76 -9.81
C GLU A 19 -3.14 4.48 -8.63
N THR A 20 -4.38 4.96 -8.67
CA THR A 20 -5.36 4.85 -7.57
C THR A 20 -6.50 3.88 -7.85
N HIS A 21 -6.64 3.40 -9.09
CA HIS A 21 -7.66 2.44 -9.49
C HIS A 21 -7.29 1.00 -9.08
N PHE A 22 -7.26 0.77 -7.78
CA PHE A 22 -7.04 -0.56 -7.20
C PHE A 22 -8.33 -1.39 -7.19
N ASP A 23 -8.21 -2.70 -7.43
CA ASP A 23 -9.30 -3.63 -7.14
C ASP A 23 -9.37 -3.85 -5.62
N VAL A 24 -10.30 -3.14 -4.99
CA VAL A 24 -10.52 -3.19 -3.54
C VAL A 24 -10.86 -4.61 -3.07
N HIS A 25 -11.62 -5.38 -3.85
CA HIS A 25 -12.02 -6.74 -3.46
C HIS A 25 -10.85 -7.72 -3.53
N GLU A 26 -9.99 -7.57 -4.53
CA GLU A 26 -8.75 -8.34 -4.62
C GLU A 26 -7.83 -8.02 -3.43
N LEU A 27 -7.67 -6.74 -3.09
CA LEU A 27 -6.87 -6.31 -1.94
C LEU A 27 -7.42 -6.83 -0.61
N GLN A 28 -8.73 -6.74 -0.37
CA GLN A 28 -9.35 -7.31 0.84
C GLN A 28 -9.14 -8.82 0.93
N THR A 29 -9.27 -9.53 -0.20
CA THR A 29 -9.03 -10.97 -0.28
C THR A 29 -7.57 -11.30 0.01
N PHE A 30 -6.64 -10.53 -0.56
CA PHE A 30 -5.21 -10.66 -0.31
C PHE A 30 -4.90 -10.46 1.19
N VAL A 31 -5.45 -9.42 1.83
CA VAL A 31 -5.25 -9.18 3.27
C VAL A 31 -5.78 -10.34 4.09
N ARG A 32 -7.02 -10.78 3.85
CA ARG A 32 -7.66 -11.87 4.59
C ARG A 32 -6.86 -13.17 4.53
N ILE A 33 -6.31 -13.51 3.37
CA ILE A 33 -5.56 -14.75 3.17
C ILE A 33 -4.15 -14.67 3.77
N ASN A 34 -3.51 -13.51 3.74
CA ASN A 34 -2.08 -13.39 4.04
C ASN A 34 -1.79 -12.84 5.43
N LEU A 35 -2.70 -12.10 6.05
CA LEU A 35 -2.54 -11.62 7.42
C LEU A 35 -2.28 -12.74 8.44
N PRO A 36 -2.96 -13.91 8.38
CA PRO A 36 -2.67 -15.03 9.28
C PRO A 36 -1.31 -15.70 9.06
N LYS A 37 -0.63 -15.43 7.94
CA LYS A 37 0.67 -16.02 7.59
C LYS A 37 1.86 -15.24 8.15
N LEU A 38 1.61 -14.07 8.75
CA LEU A 38 2.68 -13.29 9.36
C LEU A 38 3.30 -14.05 10.53
N VAL A 39 4.63 -14.13 10.51
CA VAL A 39 5.37 -14.53 11.71
C VAL A 39 5.33 -13.43 12.76
N SER A 40 5.64 -13.76 14.01
CA SER A 40 5.47 -12.86 15.15
C SER A 40 6.09 -11.47 14.94
N GLU A 41 7.34 -11.38 14.47
CA GLU A 41 8.03 -10.10 14.24
C GLU A 41 7.36 -9.25 13.16
N GLN A 42 6.97 -9.88 12.05
CA GLN A 42 6.25 -9.19 10.97
C GLN A 42 4.87 -8.72 11.44
N ARG A 43 4.19 -9.51 12.28
CA ARG A 43 2.90 -9.15 12.86
C ARG A 43 3.04 -7.94 13.79
N THR A 44 4.07 -7.90 14.63
CA THR A 44 4.37 -6.74 15.47
C THR A 44 4.59 -5.48 14.63
N ALA A 45 5.38 -5.57 13.56
CA ALA A 45 5.61 -4.44 12.65
C ALA A 45 4.30 -4.00 11.95
N TYR A 46 3.50 -4.94 11.45
CA TYR A 46 2.19 -4.67 10.85
C TYR A 46 1.27 -3.93 11.83
N ASP A 47 1.04 -4.49 13.02
CA ASP A 47 0.10 -3.94 14.00
C ASP A 47 0.53 -2.55 14.47
N THR A 48 1.84 -2.33 14.63
CA THR A 48 2.40 -1.01 15.00
C THR A 48 2.03 0.05 13.96
N ILE A 49 2.25 -0.25 12.67
CA ILE A 49 1.99 0.71 11.59
C ILE A 49 0.49 0.95 11.41
N ILE A 50 -0.33 -0.11 11.42
CA ILE A 50 -1.78 0.03 11.29
C ILE A 50 -2.38 0.84 12.45
N THR A 51 -1.90 0.63 13.68
CA THR A 51 -2.35 1.38 14.86
C THR A 51 -2.04 2.87 14.74
N VAL A 52 -0.85 3.23 14.23
CA VAL A 52 -0.46 4.64 14.03
C VAL A 52 -1.36 5.31 13.00
N ILE A 53 -1.64 4.60 11.91
CA ILE A 53 -2.54 5.08 10.84
C ILE A 53 -3.97 5.24 11.36
N SER A 54 -4.50 4.25 12.10
CA SER A 54 -5.85 4.32 12.67
C SER A 54 -6.01 5.48 13.65
N ASN A 55 -4.96 5.79 14.39
CA ASN A 55 -4.91 6.90 15.33
C ASN A 55 -4.67 8.26 14.65
N LYS A 56 -4.49 8.29 13.32
CA LYS A 56 -4.15 9.49 12.54
C LYS A 56 -2.90 10.21 13.08
N SER A 57 -1.99 9.44 13.67
CA SER A 57 -0.72 9.94 14.18
C SER A 57 0.29 10.06 13.04
N CYS A 58 1.10 11.12 13.07
CA CYS A 58 2.19 11.32 12.11
C CYS A 58 3.49 10.69 12.64
N GLY A 59 4.29 10.12 11.76
CA GLY A 59 5.60 9.57 12.11
C GLY A 59 6.33 9.01 10.89
N ILE A 60 7.65 8.86 11.02
CA ILE A 60 8.50 8.19 10.04
C ILE A 60 8.98 6.89 10.68
N TYR A 61 8.82 5.78 9.97
CA TYR A 61 9.18 4.44 10.44
C TYR A 61 10.17 3.80 9.48
N PHE A 62 11.15 3.10 10.03
CA PHE A 62 12.12 2.31 9.27
C PHE A 62 11.87 0.84 9.54
N LEU A 63 11.66 0.07 8.47
CA LEU A 63 11.58 -1.39 8.55
C LEU A 63 12.98 -1.96 8.30
N ASP A 64 13.75 -2.15 9.38
CA ASP A 64 15.03 -2.83 9.30
C ASP A 64 14.83 -4.34 9.39
N ALA A 65 15.27 -5.05 8.36
CA ALA A 65 15.32 -6.50 8.41
C ALA A 65 16.37 -7.05 7.42
N PRO A 66 17.01 -8.19 7.74
CA PRO A 66 17.94 -8.87 6.84
C PRO A 66 17.32 -9.29 5.49
N GLY A 67 18.16 -9.67 4.53
CA GLY A 67 17.70 -10.29 3.29
C GLY A 67 16.89 -11.56 3.55
N GLY A 68 15.84 -11.81 2.76
CA GLY A 68 15.03 -13.04 2.87
C GLY A 68 13.93 -13.04 3.94
N THR A 69 13.81 -12.01 4.77
CA THR A 69 12.82 -11.95 5.87
C THR A 69 11.41 -11.48 5.45
N GLY A 70 11.12 -11.43 4.14
CA GLY A 70 9.79 -11.09 3.65
C GLY A 70 9.39 -9.60 3.79
N LYS A 71 10.35 -8.67 3.88
CA LYS A 71 10.05 -7.21 3.91
C LYS A 71 9.08 -6.77 2.82
N THR A 72 9.31 -7.20 1.58
CA THR A 72 8.43 -6.88 0.44
C THR A 72 7.02 -7.39 0.67
N PHE A 73 6.88 -8.62 1.17
CA PHE A 73 5.57 -9.20 1.48
C PHE A 73 4.85 -8.39 2.56
N LEU A 74 5.55 -8.02 3.64
CA LEU A 74 4.99 -7.21 4.71
C LEU A 74 4.55 -5.82 4.21
N ILE A 75 5.39 -5.14 3.42
CA ILE A 75 5.07 -3.83 2.82
C ILE A 75 3.83 -3.94 1.93
N SER A 76 3.77 -4.95 1.03
CA SER A 76 2.61 -5.17 0.17
C SER A 76 1.34 -5.42 0.98
N LEU A 77 1.42 -6.15 2.09
CA LEU A 77 0.28 -6.41 2.95
C LEU A 77 -0.21 -5.16 3.68
N ILE A 78 0.70 -4.35 4.24
CA ILE A 78 0.36 -3.06 4.86
C ILE A 78 -0.33 -2.15 3.84
N LEU A 79 0.24 -2.04 2.64
CA LEU A 79 -0.31 -1.22 1.57
C LEU A 79 -1.68 -1.71 1.11
N ALA A 80 -1.88 -3.03 1.00
CA ALA A 80 -3.18 -3.61 0.68
C ALA A 80 -4.21 -3.25 1.75
N THR A 81 -3.89 -3.40 3.04
CA THR A 81 -4.78 -3.02 4.15
C THR A 81 -5.19 -1.55 4.10
N ILE A 82 -4.28 -0.65 3.75
CA ILE A 82 -4.58 0.80 3.71
C ILE A 82 -5.46 1.18 2.52
N ARG A 83 -5.35 0.45 1.41
CA ARG A 83 -6.02 0.75 0.13
C ARG A 83 -7.32 -0.02 -0.08
N SER A 84 -7.55 -1.05 0.73
CA SER A 84 -8.72 -1.95 0.70
C SER A 84 -9.93 -1.41 1.46
#